data_AF-A0A120FVC9-F1
#
_entry.id   AF-A0A120FVC9-F1
#
_cell.length_a   1.000
_cell.length_b   1.000
_cell.length_c   1.000
_cell.angle_alpha   90.00
_cell.angle_beta   90.00
_cell.angle_gamma   90.00
#
_symmetry.space_group_name_H-M   'P 1'
#
loop_
_entity.id
_entity.type
_entity.pdbx_description
1 polymer ?
#
loop_
_entity_poly.entity_id
_entity_poly.type
_entity_poly.pdbx_seq_one_letter_code
_entity_poly.pdbx_strand_id
1 'polypeptide(L)'
;MLKKITWQEGKILSLKLKDDLYTLVQMRENYYLQFFDLTNTQDTWTGVNLQKVDPLFFIFASTKALKGLAISEPSSDKVRIDMRPPEKKMLRAIIGGNYGADLIELTDSFETLDAITLKSNLTLTDDLDTIYKYELSGMIGDPEKLQNRLINYFENGVSWDKSKEFLFKGISAPHAKKLSTTK
;
A
#
# COMPACT_ATOMS: atom_id res chain seq x y z
N MET A 1 16.71 -12.14 -4.75
CA MET A 1 15.42 -12.22 -4.02
C MET A 1 15.62 -12.96 -2.72
N LEU A 2 14.94 -12.55 -1.65
CA LEU A 2 14.98 -13.24 -0.36
C LEU A 2 14.34 -14.63 -0.48
N LYS A 3 15.00 -15.65 0.10
CA LYS A 3 14.52 -17.04 0.07
C LYS A 3 13.28 -17.27 0.93
N LYS A 4 13.17 -16.53 2.03
CA LYS A 4 12.06 -16.59 2.99
C LYS A 4 11.78 -15.18 3.50
N ILE A 5 10.50 -14.84 3.60
CA ILE A 5 10.03 -13.60 4.21
C ILE A 5 9.17 -14.01 5.41
N THR A 6 9.64 -13.68 6.61
CA THR A 6 8.88 -13.88 7.85
C THR A 6 8.31 -12.52 8.27
N TRP A 7 7.02 -12.51 8.57
CA TRP A 7 6.36 -11.30 9.06
C TRP A 7 6.91 -10.92 10.44
N GLN A 8 7.30 -9.66 10.60
CA GLN A 8 7.75 -9.09 11.86
C GLN A 8 7.45 -7.60 11.82
N GLU A 9 6.69 -7.10 12.78
CA GLU A 9 6.36 -5.68 12.85
C GLU A 9 7.64 -4.82 12.90
N GLY A 10 7.62 -3.70 12.19
CA GLY A 10 8.76 -2.78 12.08
C GLY A 10 9.83 -3.27 11.11
N LYS A 11 9.76 -4.50 10.60
CA LYS A 11 10.71 -4.99 9.59
C LYS A 11 10.59 -4.17 8.30
N ILE A 12 11.73 -3.78 7.76
CA ILE A 12 11.85 -3.11 6.47
C ILE A 12 12.38 -4.09 5.44
N LEU A 13 11.78 -4.08 4.25
CA LEU A 13 12.29 -4.77 3.08
C LEU A 13 12.59 -3.76 1.98
N SER A 14 13.69 -3.99 1.25
CA SER A 14 13.87 -3.37 -0.06
C SER A 14 13.26 -4.23 -1.15
N LEU A 15 12.44 -3.61 -1.99
CA LEU A 15 11.81 -4.24 -3.13
C LEU A 15 12.48 -3.76 -4.42
N LYS A 16 12.88 -4.70 -5.28
CA LYS A 16 13.27 -4.41 -6.66
C LYS A 16 12.03 -4.38 -7.53
N LEU A 17 11.70 -3.23 -8.11
CA LEU A 17 10.57 -3.06 -9.03
C LEU A 17 11.02 -3.24 -10.48
N LYS A 18 12.19 -2.73 -10.86
CA LYS A 18 12.90 -3.01 -12.13
C LYS A 18 14.39 -2.71 -11.93
N ASP A 19 15.20 -2.77 -12.98
CA ASP A 19 16.67 -2.70 -12.87
C ASP A 19 17.22 -1.45 -12.18
N ASP A 20 16.53 -0.33 -12.33
CA ASP A 20 16.90 1.00 -11.82
C ASP A 20 15.84 1.58 -10.87
N LEU A 21 14.98 0.73 -10.30
CA LEU A 21 13.88 1.19 -9.45
C LEU A 21 13.70 0.27 -8.26
N TYR A 22 14.08 0.79 -7.10
CA TYR A 22 13.97 0.13 -5.81
C TYR A 22 13.14 1.00 -4.88
N THR A 23 12.41 0.38 -3.95
CA THR A 23 11.65 1.11 -2.92
C THR A 23 11.74 0.37 -1.58
N LEU A 24 11.30 1.04 -0.51
CA LEU A 24 11.20 0.46 0.82
C LEU A 24 9.74 0.23 1.19
N VAL A 25 9.51 -0.89 1.87
CA VAL A 25 8.23 -1.20 2.52
C VAL A 25 8.48 -1.56 3.97
N GLN A 26 7.60 -1.13 4.86
CA GLN A 26 7.64 -1.49 6.28
C GLN A 26 6.45 -2.40 6.61
N MET A 27 6.73 -3.49 7.31
CA MET A 27 5.71 -4.36 7.90
C MET A 27 5.11 -3.68 9.14
N ARG A 28 3.79 -3.62 9.18
CA ARG A 28 3.01 -3.23 10.36
C ARG A 28 2.35 -4.47 10.94
N GLU A 29 1.41 -4.29 11.85
CA GLU A 29 0.67 -5.40 12.45
C GLU A 29 -0.21 -6.12 11.42
N ASN A 30 -0.56 -7.38 11.72
CA ASN A 30 -1.54 -8.19 10.99
C ASN A 30 -1.45 -8.15 9.44
N TYR A 31 -0.27 -8.39 8.87
CA TYR A 31 -0.06 -8.39 7.41
C TYR A 31 -0.31 -7.04 6.71
N TYR A 32 -0.36 -5.95 7.47
CA TYR A 32 -0.52 -4.60 6.94
C TYR A 32 0.83 -4.03 6.52
N LEU A 33 0.98 -3.68 5.25
CA LEU A 33 2.21 -3.08 4.70
C LEU A 33 2.05 -1.59 4.54
N GLN A 34 3.10 -0.85 4.89
CA GLN A 34 3.24 0.58 4.65
C GLN A 34 4.26 0.81 3.53
N PHE A 35 3.81 1.45 2.45
CA PHE A 35 4.66 1.89 1.34
C PHE A 35 4.95 3.38 1.44
N PHE A 36 6.08 3.83 0.89
CA PHE A 36 6.59 5.20 1.04
C PHE A 36 6.92 5.83 -0.31
N ASP A 37 6.77 7.16 -0.40
CA ASP A 37 7.13 7.93 -1.60
C ASP A 37 8.65 8.08 -1.66
N LEU A 38 9.33 6.96 -1.87
CA LEU A 38 10.78 6.86 -1.82
C LEU A 38 11.25 5.78 -2.78
N THR A 39 12.20 6.17 -3.63
CA THR A 39 12.87 5.26 -4.53
C THR A 39 14.38 5.44 -4.47
N ASN A 40 15.09 4.45 -4.99
CA ASN A 40 16.50 4.53 -5.29
C ASN A 40 16.77 3.77 -6.59
N THR A 41 17.81 4.16 -7.32
CA THR A 41 18.28 3.46 -8.52
C THR A 41 19.05 2.17 -8.20
N GLN A 42 19.47 2.02 -6.95
CA GLN A 42 20.20 0.84 -6.47
C GLN A 42 19.66 0.41 -5.10
N ASP A 43 19.93 -0.84 -4.72
CA ASP A 43 19.63 -1.35 -3.37
C ASP A 43 20.63 -0.88 -2.32
N THR A 44 20.76 0.44 -2.19
CA THR A 44 21.71 1.09 -1.28
C THR A 44 20.97 2.12 -0.44
N TRP A 45 20.62 1.74 0.78
CA TRP A 45 19.90 2.60 1.72
C TRP A 45 20.85 3.04 2.83
N THR A 46 20.98 4.34 3.08
CA THR A 46 21.82 4.87 4.17
C THR A 46 21.26 6.21 4.64
N GLY A 47 21.12 6.39 5.95
CA GLY A 47 20.61 7.64 6.54
C GLY A 47 19.12 7.91 6.25
N VAL A 48 18.37 6.90 5.81
CA VAL A 48 16.94 7.06 5.50
C VAL A 48 16.14 7.10 6.80
N ASN A 49 15.25 8.09 6.93
CA ASN A 49 14.32 8.18 8.06
C ASN A 49 12.89 8.18 7.54
N LEU A 50 12.21 7.04 7.64
CA LEU A 50 10.86 6.86 7.12
C LEU A 50 9.81 7.70 7.84
N GLN A 51 10.09 8.22 9.04
CA GLN A 51 9.21 9.18 9.73
C GLN A 51 9.11 10.53 8.99
N LYS A 52 10.09 10.84 8.13
CA LYS A 52 10.15 12.07 7.33
C LYS A 52 9.70 11.87 5.88
N VAL A 53 9.36 10.64 5.50
CA VAL A 53 8.92 10.30 4.15
C VAL A 53 7.42 10.14 4.17
N ASP A 54 6.73 10.65 3.15
CA ASP A 54 5.29 10.51 3.05
C ASP A 54 4.89 9.05 2.75
N PRO A 55 3.94 8.47 3.50
CA PRO A 55 3.38 7.18 3.15
C PRO A 55 2.59 7.28 1.83
N LEU A 56 2.79 6.34 0.92
CA LEU A 56 1.99 6.23 -0.31
C LEU A 56 0.61 5.67 -0.02
N PHE A 57 0.58 4.52 0.64
CA PHE A 57 -0.63 3.81 1.01
C PHE A 57 -0.30 2.70 2.00
N PHE A 58 -1.35 2.19 2.62
CA PHE A 58 -1.31 1.02 3.48
C PHE A 58 -2.27 -0.05 2.95
N ILE A 59 -1.81 -1.30 2.85
CA ILE A 59 -2.61 -2.41 2.32
C ILE A 59 -2.37 -3.70 3.12
N PHE A 60 -3.36 -4.58 3.16
CA PHE A 60 -3.13 -5.96 3.54
C PHE A 60 -2.45 -6.70 2.39
N ALA A 61 -1.33 -7.35 2.67
CA ALA A 61 -0.63 -8.15 1.67
C ALA A 61 -0.04 -9.41 2.30
N SER A 62 -0.21 -10.52 1.60
CA SER A 62 0.46 -11.76 1.99
C SER A 62 1.98 -11.64 1.79
N THR A 63 2.76 -12.41 2.53
CA THR A 63 4.21 -12.55 2.26
C THR A 63 4.49 -13.08 0.84
N LYS A 64 3.53 -13.78 0.22
CA LYS A 64 3.61 -14.19 -1.18
C LYS A 64 3.66 -12.99 -2.12
N ALA A 65 2.92 -11.91 -1.87
CA ALA A 65 2.95 -10.71 -2.71
C ALA A 65 4.31 -10.00 -2.71
N LEU A 66 5.11 -10.21 -1.65
CA LEU A 66 6.48 -9.70 -1.52
C LEU A 66 7.52 -10.66 -2.12
N LYS A 67 7.15 -11.93 -2.30
CA LYS A 67 8.03 -12.96 -2.86
C LYS A 67 8.27 -12.63 -4.33
N GLY A 68 9.54 -12.57 -4.71
CA GLY A 68 9.88 -12.13 -6.07
C GLY A 68 9.87 -10.62 -6.26
N LEU A 69 9.77 -9.82 -5.18
CA LEU A 69 10.12 -8.40 -5.18
C LEU A 69 11.19 -8.07 -4.13
N ALA A 70 11.09 -8.66 -2.94
CA ALA A 70 12.03 -8.38 -1.86
C ALA A 70 13.43 -8.93 -2.15
N ILE A 71 14.44 -8.08 -2.04
CA ILE A 71 15.84 -8.43 -2.33
C ILE A 71 16.76 -8.33 -1.12
N SER A 72 16.47 -7.45 -0.16
CA SER A 72 17.27 -7.24 1.03
C SER A 72 16.41 -6.75 2.20
N GLU A 73 16.97 -6.84 3.40
CA GLU A 73 16.42 -6.25 4.63
C GLU A 73 17.45 -5.21 5.11
N PRO A 74 17.26 -3.91 4.82
CA PRO A 74 18.15 -2.86 5.30
C PRO A 74 18.23 -2.88 6.83
N SER A 75 19.45 -2.74 7.36
CA SER A 75 19.70 -2.76 8.80
C SER A 75 19.18 -1.48 9.49
N SER A 76 18.85 -1.59 10.78
CA SER A 76 18.24 -0.50 11.56
C SER A 76 19.15 0.71 11.78
N ASP A 77 20.47 0.55 11.63
CA ASP A 77 21.45 1.64 11.62
C ASP A 77 21.40 2.46 10.31
N LYS A 78 20.93 1.87 9.21
CA LYS A 78 20.85 2.51 7.89
C LYS A 78 19.49 3.13 7.60
N VAL A 79 18.43 2.52 8.13
CA VAL A 79 17.06 2.96 7.90
C VAL A 79 16.29 3.00 9.23
N ARG A 80 15.83 4.20 9.59
CA ARG A 80 14.94 4.40 10.74
C ARG A 80 13.50 4.17 10.33
N ILE A 81 12.82 3.29 11.05
CA ILE A 81 11.41 2.92 10.86
C ILE A 81 10.46 4.09 11.13
N ASP A 82 9.30 4.04 10.49
CA ASP A 82 8.20 4.93 10.79
C ASP A 82 7.41 4.45 12.02
N MET A 83 7.28 5.31 13.02
CA MET A 83 6.52 5.05 14.25
C MET A 83 5.19 5.79 14.29
N ARG A 84 4.85 6.56 13.24
CA ARG A 84 3.53 7.20 13.14
C ARG A 84 2.42 6.13 13.14
N PRO A 85 1.24 6.43 13.69
CA PRO A 85 0.10 5.54 13.58
C PRO A 85 -0.22 5.25 12.11
N PRO A 86 -0.50 3.99 11.76
CA PRO A 86 -0.91 3.66 10.40
C PRO A 86 -2.32 4.17 10.11
N GLU A 87 -2.65 4.39 8.83
CA GLU A 87 -4.03 4.64 8.41
C GLU A 87 -4.89 3.42 8.77
N LYS A 88 -6.09 3.66 9.31
CA LYS A 88 -7.03 2.60 9.71
C LYS A 88 -8.32 2.64 8.90
N LYS A 89 -8.56 3.72 8.15
CA LYS A 89 -9.73 3.83 7.29
C LYS A 89 -9.49 3.09 5.98
N MET A 90 -10.41 2.20 5.66
CA MET A 90 -10.33 1.34 4.48
C MET A 90 -11.71 1.15 3.83
N LEU A 91 -11.71 0.62 2.62
CA LEU A 91 -12.90 0.27 1.87
C LEU A 91 -13.17 -1.23 2.00
N ARG A 92 -14.30 -1.62 2.60
CA ARG A 92 -14.74 -3.02 2.65
C ARG A 92 -15.64 -3.30 1.46
N ALA A 93 -15.21 -4.21 0.59
CA ALA A 93 -15.96 -4.55 -0.62
C ALA A 93 -17.33 -5.17 -0.30
N ILE A 94 -18.35 -4.75 -1.05
CA ILE A 94 -19.67 -5.37 -1.08
C ILE A 94 -19.76 -6.16 -2.39
N ILE A 95 -19.97 -7.48 -2.29
CA ILE A 95 -20.02 -8.42 -3.41
C ILE A 95 -21.24 -9.32 -3.20
N GLY A 96 -21.95 -9.68 -4.28
CA GLY A 96 -23.08 -10.63 -4.22
C GLY A 96 -24.47 -10.00 -4.28
N GLY A 97 -24.61 -8.84 -4.94
CA GLY A 97 -25.89 -8.20 -5.23
C GLY A 97 -25.67 -6.80 -5.78
N ASN A 98 -25.41 -5.85 -4.88
CA ASN A 98 -24.95 -4.51 -5.22
C ASN A 98 -23.43 -4.44 -5.05
N TYR A 99 -22.70 -4.28 -6.15
CA TYR A 99 -21.25 -4.05 -6.11
C TYR A 99 -20.97 -2.64 -5.57
N GLY A 100 -19.98 -2.52 -4.69
CA GLY A 100 -19.57 -1.25 -4.09
C GLY A 100 -18.63 -1.48 -2.91
N ALA A 101 -18.55 -0.50 -2.00
CA ALA A 101 -17.85 -0.66 -0.74
C ALA A 101 -18.48 0.16 0.39
N ASP A 102 -18.25 -0.27 1.62
CA ASP A 102 -18.41 0.55 2.81
C ASP A 102 -17.08 1.23 3.15
N LEU A 103 -17.13 2.44 3.72
CA LEU A 103 -16.02 3.00 4.47
C LEU A 103 -16.03 2.42 5.88
N ILE A 104 -14.94 1.79 6.27
CA ILE A 104 -14.73 1.20 7.60
C ILE A 104 -13.51 1.81 8.28
N GLU A 105 -13.44 1.70 9.60
CA GLU A 105 -12.25 1.97 10.40
C GLU A 105 -11.85 0.71 11.16
N LEU A 106 -10.62 0.26 10.94
CA LEU A 106 -10.04 -0.88 11.63
C LEU A 106 -9.88 -0.59 13.13
N THR A 107 -10.05 -1.62 13.94
CA THR A 107 -9.67 -1.60 15.36
C THR A 107 -8.15 -1.71 15.51
N ASP A 108 -7.66 -1.66 16.76
CA ASP A 108 -6.24 -1.84 17.06
C ASP A 108 -5.71 -3.24 16.70
N SER A 109 -6.57 -4.24 16.53
CA SER A 109 -6.17 -5.57 16.05
C SER A 109 -5.94 -5.64 14.54
N PHE A 110 -6.24 -4.56 13.80
CA PHE A 110 -6.20 -4.53 12.33
C PHE A 110 -7.04 -5.64 11.69
N GLU A 111 -8.10 -6.08 12.36
CA GLU A 111 -9.04 -7.06 11.81
C GLU A 111 -10.20 -6.36 11.09
N THR A 112 -10.52 -6.86 9.89
CA THR A 112 -11.59 -6.29 9.06
C THR A 112 -12.98 -6.72 9.50
N LEU A 113 -13.08 -7.85 10.22
CA LEU A 113 -14.34 -8.39 10.74
C LEU A 113 -14.90 -7.54 11.88
N ASP A 114 -14.02 -7.04 12.75
CA ASP A 114 -14.39 -6.19 13.90
C ASP A 114 -14.41 -4.69 13.56
N ALA A 115 -14.15 -4.35 12.29
CA ALA A 115 -14.06 -2.96 11.86
C ALA A 115 -15.40 -2.21 11.98
N ILE A 116 -15.32 -0.97 12.45
CA ILE A 116 -16.48 -0.10 12.62
C ILE A 116 -16.85 0.46 11.25
N THR A 117 -18.13 0.38 10.89
CA THR A 117 -18.62 0.95 9.63
C THR A 117 -18.89 2.44 9.83
N LEU A 118 -18.18 3.29 9.09
CA LEU A 118 -18.32 4.75 9.15
C LEU A 118 -19.36 5.26 8.15
N LYS A 119 -19.40 4.68 6.96
CA LYS A 119 -20.40 4.98 5.93
C LYS A 119 -20.64 3.75 5.07
N SER A 120 -21.90 3.39 4.86
CA SER A 120 -22.28 2.25 4.03
C SER A 120 -22.59 2.65 2.59
N ASN A 121 -22.40 1.72 1.66
CA ASN A 121 -22.81 1.84 0.25
C ASN A 121 -22.32 3.14 -0.42
N LEU A 122 -21.00 3.33 -0.48
CA LEU A 122 -20.40 4.49 -1.14
C LEU A 122 -20.84 4.60 -2.60
N THR A 123 -21.09 5.82 -3.08
CA THR A 123 -21.50 6.09 -4.46
C THR A 123 -20.46 6.92 -5.21
N LEU A 124 -20.38 6.80 -6.54
CA LEU A 124 -19.48 7.63 -7.33
C LEU A 124 -19.87 9.12 -7.31
N THR A 125 -21.15 9.43 -7.11
CA THR A 125 -21.65 10.81 -7.09
C THR A 125 -21.24 11.53 -5.81
N ASP A 126 -21.34 10.86 -4.66
CA ASP A 126 -21.22 11.52 -3.37
C ASP A 126 -19.89 11.20 -2.66
N ASP A 127 -19.20 10.12 -3.06
CA ASP A 127 -18.07 9.56 -2.31
C ASP A 127 -16.79 9.40 -3.13
N LEU A 128 -16.69 10.04 -4.30
CA LEU A 128 -15.55 9.86 -5.21
C LEU A 128 -14.20 10.11 -4.51
N ASP A 129 -14.08 11.18 -3.73
CA ASP A 129 -12.85 11.52 -3.00
C ASP A 129 -12.51 10.47 -1.95
N THR A 130 -13.51 9.92 -1.25
CA THR A 130 -13.36 8.84 -0.28
C THR A 130 -12.86 7.56 -0.97
N ILE A 131 -13.46 7.21 -2.11
CA ILE A 131 -13.10 6.02 -2.91
C ILE A 131 -11.66 6.14 -3.44
N TYR A 132 -11.24 7.34 -3.85
CA TYR A 132 -9.86 7.58 -4.27
C TYR A 132 -8.88 7.54 -3.10
N LYS A 133 -9.24 8.12 -1.96
CA LYS A 133 -8.34 8.27 -0.81
C LYS A 133 -8.00 6.95 -0.13
N TYR A 134 -8.98 6.08 0.10
CA TYR A 134 -8.79 4.90 0.95
C TYR A 134 -8.58 3.61 0.16
N GLU A 135 -7.78 2.70 0.70
CA GLU A 135 -7.47 1.40 0.09
C GLU A 135 -8.53 0.35 0.40
N LEU A 136 -8.64 -0.67 -0.45
CA LEU A 136 -9.48 -1.83 -0.18
C LEU A 136 -8.91 -2.66 0.97
N SER A 137 -9.77 -3.15 1.85
CA SER A 137 -9.39 -3.99 3.00
C SER A 137 -9.09 -5.44 2.63
N GLY A 138 -9.16 -5.79 1.34
CA GLY A 138 -8.83 -7.12 0.82
C GLY A 138 -7.32 -7.35 0.77
N MET A 139 -6.92 -8.61 0.94
CA MET A 139 -5.50 -8.99 0.92
C MET A 139 -4.97 -9.12 -0.51
N ILE A 140 -3.85 -8.46 -0.81
CA ILE A 140 -3.11 -8.64 -2.06
C ILE A 140 -2.19 -9.86 -1.96
N GLY A 141 -2.35 -10.80 -2.90
CA GLY A 141 -1.56 -12.03 -2.99
C GLY A 141 -0.65 -12.12 -4.21
N ASP A 142 -0.82 -11.22 -5.17
CA ASP A 142 -0.15 -11.23 -6.47
C ASP A 142 1.01 -10.22 -6.50
N PRO A 143 2.27 -10.67 -6.61
CA PRO A 143 3.43 -9.79 -6.75
C PRO A 143 3.37 -8.88 -7.97
N GLU A 144 2.90 -9.36 -9.12
CA GLU A 144 2.91 -8.58 -10.37
C GLU A 144 1.94 -7.42 -10.27
N LYS A 145 0.75 -7.64 -9.67
CA LYS A 145 -0.22 -6.57 -9.41
C LYS A 145 0.38 -5.48 -8.54
N LEU A 146 1.09 -5.85 -7.47
CA LEU A 146 1.74 -4.89 -6.56
C LEU A 146 2.87 -4.14 -7.26
N GLN A 147 3.74 -4.87 -7.97
CA GLN A 147 4.87 -4.32 -8.71
C GLN A 147 4.42 -3.31 -9.76
N ASN A 148 3.46 -3.67 -10.61
CA ASN A 148 2.93 -2.81 -11.67
C ASN A 148 2.30 -1.53 -11.11
N ARG A 149 1.58 -1.63 -9.98
CA ARG A 149 1.02 -0.44 -9.31
C ARG A 149 2.12 0.52 -8.85
N LEU A 150 3.17 0.00 -8.21
CA LEU A 150 4.29 0.82 -7.73
C LEU A 150 5.09 1.43 -8.88
N ILE A 151 5.39 0.68 -9.94
CA ILE A 151 6.05 1.20 -11.15
C ILE A 151 5.21 2.33 -11.76
N ASN A 152 3.91 2.10 -11.97
CA ASN A 152 3.03 3.12 -12.53
C ASN A 152 2.95 4.38 -11.66
N TYR A 153 3.01 4.23 -10.34
CA TYR A 153 3.08 5.38 -9.45
C TYR A 153 4.40 6.15 -9.65
N PHE A 154 5.55 5.49 -9.63
CA PHE A 154 6.84 6.19 -9.74
C PHE A 154 7.14 6.75 -11.13
N GLU A 155 6.55 6.20 -12.18
CA GLU A 155 6.70 6.70 -13.56
C GLU A 155 5.66 7.76 -13.93
N ASN A 156 4.40 7.56 -13.51
CA ASN A 156 3.27 8.36 -14.00
C ASN A 156 2.55 9.13 -12.88
N GLY A 157 2.96 9.00 -11.62
CA GLY A 157 2.32 9.66 -10.48
C GLY A 157 0.97 9.07 -10.08
N VAL A 158 0.56 7.94 -10.64
CA VAL A 158 -0.79 7.35 -10.44
C VAL A 158 -0.70 6.12 -9.54
N SER A 159 -1.10 6.27 -8.27
CA SER A 159 -1.32 5.15 -7.34
C SER A 159 -2.79 4.73 -7.40
N TRP A 160 -3.07 3.63 -8.10
CA TRP A 160 -4.44 3.16 -8.31
C TRP A 160 -4.55 1.65 -8.13
N ASP A 161 -5.51 1.22 -7.29
CA ASP A 161 -5.92 -0.18 -7.23
C ASP A 161 -7.05 -0.42 -8.23
N LYS A 162 -6.71 -1.07 -9.34
CA LYS A 162 -7.68 -1.45 -10.40
C LYS A 162 -8.83 -2.31 -9.87
N SER A 163 -8.69 -2.99 -8.73
CA SER A 163 -9.82 -3.73 -8.13
C SER A 163 -11.00 -2.83 -7.75
N LYS A 164 -10.81 -1.51 -7.60
CA LYS A 164 -11.90 -0.55 -7.40
C LYS A 164 -12.80 -0.41 -8.64
N GLU A 165 -12.29 -0.64 -9.85
CA GLU A 165 -13.08 -0.60 -11.09
C GLU A 165 -14.13 -1.71 -11.15
N PHE A 166 -13.86 -2.83 -10.49
CA PHE A 166 -14.81 -3.94 -10.36
C PHE A 166 -15.97 -3.60 -9.42
N LEU A 167 -15.70 -2.85 -8.35
CA LEU A 167 -16.71 -2.49 -7.34
C LEU A 167 -17.52 -1.25 -7.76
N PHE A 168 -16.88 -0.30 -8.42
CA PHE A 168 -17.49 0.96 -8.82
C PHE A 168 -17.47 1.10 -10.35
N LYS A 169 -18.51 0.57 -11.01
CA LYS A 169 -18.61 0.61 -12.46
C LYS A 169 -18.54 2.05 -12.99
N GLY A 170 -17.63 2.28 -13.94
CA GLY A 170 -17.44 3.59 -14.59
C GLY A 170 -16.47 4.54 -13.86
N ILE A 171 -15.87 4.12 -12.75
CA ILE A 171 -14.79 4.90 -12.14
C ILE A 171 -13.55 4.92 -13.06
N SER A 172 -12.95 6.10 -13.22
CA SER A 172 -11.65 6.24 -13.87
C SER A 172 -10.54 6.31 -12.83
N ALA A 173 -9.31 5.98 -13.23
CA ALA A 173 -8.14 6.23 -12.39
C ALA A 173 -8.03 7.72 -12.02
N PRO A 174 -7.54 8.05 -10.81
CA PRO A 174 -7.35 9.43 -10.40
C PRO A 174 -6.25 10.11 -11.22
N HIS A 175 -6.23 11.44 -11.21
CA HIS A 175 -5.15 12.21 -11.82
C HIS A 175 -3.80 11.93 -11.14
N ALA A 176 -2.74 12.04 -11.93
CA ALA A 176 -1.38 11.90 -11.44
C ALA A 176 -1.09 12.89 -10.29
N LYS A 177 -0.54 12.40 -9.19
CA LYS A 177 0.10 13.26 -8.19
C LYS A 177 1.37 13.85 -8.80
N LYS A 178 1.66 15.10 -8.47
CA LYS A 178 2.99 15.68 -8.74
C LYS A 178 4.00 14.89 -7.90
N LEU A 179 4.86 14.12 -8.58
CA LEU A 179 5.93 13.37 -7.92
C LEU A 179 6.90 14.36 -7.28
N SER A 180 7.21 14.14 -6.00
CA SER A 180 8.27 14.90 -5.35
C SER A 180 9.60 14.41 -5.93
N THR A 181 10.30 15.27 -6.67
CA THR A 181 11.68 14.98 -7.09
C THR A 181 12.58 15.12 -5.87
N THR A 182 12.59 14.11 -5.01
CA THR A 182 13.59 14.03 -3.95
C THR A 182 14.86 13.46 -4.59
N LYS A 183 15.83 14.34 -4.84
CA LYS A 183 17.19 14.01 -5.28
C LYS A 183 18.01 13.44 -4.12
#